data_AF-A0A2W4WD98-F1
#
_entry.id   AF-A0A2W4WD98-F1
#
_cell.length_a   1.000
_cell.length_b   1.000
_cell.length_c   1.000
_cell.angle_alpha   90.00
_cell.angle_beta   90.00
_cell.angle_gamma   90.00
#
_symmetry.space_group_name_H-M   'P 1'
#
loop_
_entity.id
_entity.type
_entity.pdbx_description
1 polymer ?
#
loop_
_entity_poly.entity_id
_entity_poly.type
_entity_poly.pdbx_seq_one_letter_code
_entity_poly.pdbx_strand_id
1 'polypeptide(L)'
;MAPAQTSQLTSLGVEVVVPGQVPPSFSIVELRVEQGDPGPSYLVVYQNNLNQCFAVEFAAEGIGDPPPTENRVPIQPPLFGDPAGDSAGDRGYGLNYGPFAEADMQAQFPESNLFTDWMIGPSGAYRLIGATYIGELFETLRGCEDIAPEEAVALAESLTVLTADPMGEPLNRNP
;
A
#
# COMPACT_ATOMS: atom_id res chain seq x y z
N MET A 1 -9.40 -12.39 3.22
CA MET A 1 -10.30 -11.22 3.09
C MET A 1 -11.74 -11.70 3.10
N ALA A 2 -12.66 -10.97 3.75
CA ALA A 2 -14.07 -11.36 3.80
C ALA A 2 -14.83 -10.94 2.52
N PRO A 3 -15.88 -11.67 2.08
CA PRO A 3 -16.61 -11.36 0.84
C PRO A 3 -17.18 -9.94 0.76
N ALA A 4 -17.61 -9.37 1.89
CA ALA A 4 -18.11 -7.99 1.95
C ALA A 4 -17.00 -6.96 1.65
N GLN A 5 -15.78 -7.19 2.15
CA GLN A 5 -14.61 -6.33 1.89
C GLN A 5 -14.20 -6.40 0.41
N THR A 6 -14.20 -7.62 -0.15
CA THR A 6 -13.96 -7.84 -1.58
C THR A 6 -15.00 -7.09 -2.41
N SER A 7 -16.29 -7.24 -2.10
CA SER A 7 -17.37 -6.54 -2.82
C SER A 7 -17.22 -5.02 -2.76
N GLN A 8 -16.87 -4.47 -1.60
CA GLN A 8 -16.70 -3.02 -1.43
C GLN A 8 -15.51 -2.51 -2.26
N LEU A 9 -14.37 -3.20 -2.23
CA LEU A 9 -13.19 -2.84 -3.02
C LEU A 9 -13.47 -2.95 -4.53
N THR A 10 -14.08 -4.05 -4.98
CA THR A 10 -14.39 -4.24 -6.40
C THR A 10 -15.43 -3.26 -6.94
N SER A 11 -16.23 -2.63 -6.07
CA SER A 11 -17.24 -1.65 -6.49
C SER A 11 -16.63 -0.34 -7.03
N LEU A 12 -15.34 -0.10 -6.80
CA LEU A 12 -14.62 1.06 -7.31
C LEU A 12 -14.43 1.04 -8.83
N GLY A 13 -14.53 -0.13 -9.48
CA GLY A 13 -14.28 -0.26 -10.92
C GLY A 13 -12.80 -0.06 -11.32
N VAL A 14 -11.88 -0.15 -10.36
CA VAL A 14 -10.42 -0.09 -10.55
C VAL A 14 -9.78 -1.44 -10.21
N GLU A 15 -8.55 -1.65 -10.67
CA GLU A 15 -7.74 -2.76 -10.19
C GLU A 15 -7.42 -2.58 -8.71
N VAL A 16 -7.92 -3.49 -7.88
CA VAL A 16 -7.63 -3.50 -6.45
C VAL A 16 -6.36 -4.32 -6.25
N VAL A 17 -5.36 -3.74 -5.62
CA VAL A 17 -4.07 -4.39 -5.32
C VAL A 17 -3.99 -4.66 -3.83
N VAL A 18 -3.56 -5.86 -3.48
CA VAL A 18 -3.43 -6.34 -2.10
C VAL A 18 -2.17 -7.20 -1.99
N PRO A 19 -1.66 -7.48 -0.77
CA PRO A 19 -0.59 -8.47 -0.62
C PRO A 19 -1.05 -9.83 -1.15
N GLY A 20 -0.27 -10.44 -2.03
CA GLY A 20 -0.58 -11.75 -2.60
C GLY A 20 -0.53 -12.88 -1.57
N GLN A 21 0.25 -12.69 -0.52
CA GLN A 21 0.18 -13.48 0.70
C GLN A 21 0.22 -12.54 1.90
N VAL A 22 -0.88 -12.48 2.64
CA VAL A 22 -0.90 -11.82 3.94
C VAL A 22 -0.34 -12.82 4.96
N PRO A 23 0.70 -12.46 5.75
CA PRO A 23 1.22 -13.36 6.77
C PRO A 23 0.09 -13.79 7.72
N PRO A 24 0.02 -15.06 8.16
CA PRO A 24 -1.12 -15.58 8.92
C PRO A 24 -1.42 -14.85 10.23
N SER A 25 -0.45 -14.08 10.74
CA SER A 25 -0.59 -13.25 11.93
C SER A 25 -1.37 -11.96 11.70
N PHE A 26 -1.59 -11.54 10.45
CA PHE A 26 -2.28 -10.31 10.09
C PHE A 26 -3.73 -10.54 9.68
N SER A 27 -4.57 -9.57 10.03
CA SER A 27 -5.96 -9.50 9.61
C SER A 27 -6.32 -8.08 9.19
N ILE A 28 -7.33 -7.94 8.33
CA ILE A 28 -7.82 -6.62 7.93
C ILE A 28 -8.63 -6.06 9.09
N VAL A 29 -8.22 -4.89 9.60
CA VAL A 29 -8.88 -4.21 10.71
C VAL A 29 -9.64 -2.96 10.26
N GLU A 30 -9.20 -2.32 9.18
CA GLU A 30 -9.88 -1.17 8.60
C GLU A 30 -9.89 -1.25 7.07
N LEU A 31 -10.97 -0.75 6.48
CA LEU A 31 -11.12 -0.61 5.04
C LEU A 31 -11.79 0.74 4.76
N ARG A 32 -11.07 1.63 4.09
CA ARG A 32 -11.61 2.90 3.62
C ARG A 32 -11.70 2.87 2.10
N VAL A 33 -12.84 3.31 1.59
CA VAL A 33 -13.10 3.42 0.15
C VAL A 33 -13.79 4.75 -0.07
N GLU A 34 -13.20 5.59 -0.91
CA GLU A 34 -13.73 6.91 -1.22
C GLU A 34 -13.98 7.03 -2.72
N GLN A 35 -15.11 7.65 -3.08
CA GLN A 35 -15.44 8.03 -4.44
C GLN A 35 -15.63 9.54 -4.45
N GLY A 36 -14.78 10.28 -5.16
CA GLY A 36 -14.79 11.73 -5.16
C GLY A 36 -13.69 12.34 -6.01
N ASP A 37 -13.48 13.65 -5.86
CA ASP A 37 -12.38 14.42 -6.44
C ASP A 37 -11.15 14.27 -5.51
N PRO A 38 -9.94 13.91 -5.99
CA PRO A 38 -9.48 13.84 -7.39
C PRO A 38 -9.76 12.52 -8.12
N GLY A 39 -10.33 11.52 -7.45
CA GLY A 39 -10.70 10.25 -8.05
C GLY A 39 -11.05 9.21 -7.00
N PRO A 40 -11.37 7.97 -7.40
CA PRO A 40 -11.52 6.89 -6.44
C PRO A 40 -10.21 6.62 -5.70
N SER A 41 -10.32 6.31 -4.41
CA SER A 41 -9.19 5.88 -3.57
C SER A 41 -9.61 4.74 -2.65
N TYR A 42 -8.65 3.95 -2.21
CA TYR A 42 -8.89 2.99 -1.12
C TYR A 42 -7.67 2.84 -0.23
N LEU A 43 -7.94 2.39 0.99
CA LEU A 43 -6.93 1.98 1.95
C LEU A 43 -7.37 0.70 2.65
N VAL A 44 -6.53 -0.33 2.62
CA VAL A 44 -6.75 -1.58 3.35
C VAL A 44 -5.71 -1.71 4.44
N VAL A 45 -6.13 -1.65 5.71
CA VAL A 45 -5.23 -1.71 6.86
C VAL A 45 -5.20 -3.11 7.45
N TYR A 46 -4.00 -3.61 7.64
CA TYR A 46 -3.70 -4.90 8.25
C TYR A 46 -3.05 -4.69 9.61
N GLN A 47 -3.46 -5.48 10.60
CA GLN A 47 -2.86 -5.47 11.94
C GLN A 47 -2.64 -6.90 12.42
N ASN A 48 -1.56 -7.11 13.16
CA ASN A 48 -1.26 -8.37 13.84
C ASN A 48 -1.46 -8.30 15.36
N ASN A 49 -1.31 -9.45 16.03
CA ASN A 49 -1.47 -9.57 17.49
C ASN A 49 -0.37 -8.87 18.30
N LEU A 50 0.73 -8.43 17.65
CA LEU A 50 1.79 -7.62 18.24
C LEU A 50 1.51 -6.13 18.07
N ASN A 51 0.32 -5.75 17.58
CA ASN A 51 -0.07 -4.38 17.29
C ASN A 51 0.79 -3.72 16.20
N GLN A 52 1.42 -4.50 15.33
CA GLN A 52 2.11 -3.97 14.15
C GLN A 52 1.11 -3.81 13.01
N CYS A 53 1.26 -2.72 12.26
CA CYS A 53 0.32 -2.34 11.23
C CYS A 53 1.03 -1.96 9.93
N PHE A 54 0.39 -2.31 8.82
CA PHE A 54 0.71 -1.79 7.50
C PHE A 54 -0.59 -1.64 6.71
N ALA A 55 -0.56 -0.82 5.67
CA ALA A 55 -1.71 -0.69 4.78
C ALA A 55 -1.27 -0.63 3.33
N VAL A 56 -2.16 -1.07 2.44
CA VAL A 56 -2.05 -0.81 0.99
C VAL A 56 -2.99 0.31 0.63
N GLU A 57 -2.43 1.36 0.05
CA GLU A 57 -3.12 2.56 -0.40
C GLU A 57 -3.16 2.60 -1.92
N PHE A 58 -4.27 3.11 -2.45
CA PHE A 58 -4.43 3.45 -3.85
C PHE A 58 -5.01 4.85 -4.00
N ALA A 59 -4.48 5.59 -4.95
CA ALA A 59 -5.01 6.85 -5.43
C ALA A 59 -5.05 6.85 -6.96
N ALA A 60 -6.22 7.17 -7.53
CA ALA A 60 -6.35 7.31 -8.98
C ALA A 60 -5.56 8.52 -9.53
N GLU A 61 -5.58 9.64 -8.80
CA GLU A 61 -4.94 10.91 -9.15
C GLU A 61 -4.44 11.64 -7.90
N GLY A 62 -3.73 12.76 -8.07
CA GLY A 62 -3.32 13.64 -6.97
C GLY A 62 -2.14 13.13 -6.16
N ILE A 63 -1.34 12.22 -6.70
CA ILE A 63 -0.11 11.75 -6.04
C ILE A 63 0.99 12.81 -6.12
N GLY A 64 1.62 13.07 -4.98
CA GLY A 64 2.86 13.84 -4.89
C GLY A 64 4.02 12.93 -4.52
N ASP A 65 5.24 13.39 -4.81
CA ASP A 65 6.44 12.69 -4.41
C ASP A 65 6.58 12.74 -2.87
N PRO A 66 6.67 11.60 -2.19
CA PRO A 66 6.88 11.62 -0.75
C PRO A 66 8.28 12.16 -0.43
N PRO A 67 8.42 12.93 0.66
CA PRO A 67 9.71 13.43 1.11
C PRO A 67 10.67 12.26 1.43
N PRO A 68 11.99 12.41 1.19
CA PRO A 68 12.94 11.34 1.45
C PRO A 68 13.07 11.06 2.96
N THR A 69 13.33 9.80 3.28
CA THR A 69 13.68 9.35 4.64
C THR A 69 15.17 9.06 4.76
N GLU A 70 15.67 8.91 5.99
CA GLU A 70 17.07 8.59 6.26
C GLU A 70 17.52 7.28 5.58
N ASN A 71 16.61 6.31 5.40
CA ASN A 71 16.93 5.01 4.80
C ASN A 71 16.02 4.69 3.62
N ARG A 72 16.61 4.15 2.56
CA ARG A 72 15.88 3.62 1.42
C ARG A 72 16.48 2.30 0.96
N VAL A 73 15.65 1.29 0.77
CA VAL A 73 16.05 0.02 0.15
C VAL A 73 15.29 -0.17 -1.16
N PRO A 74 15.96 -0.63 -2.23
CA PRO A 74 15.29 -0.88 -3.51
C PRO A 74 14.31 -2.05 -3.37
N ILE A 75 13.20 -1.97 -4.10
CA ILE A 75 12.22 -3.05 -4.22
C ILE A 75 11.92 -3.29 -5.70
N GLN A 76 11.54 -4.51 -6.05
CA GLN A 76 11.13 -4.85 -7.42
C GLN A 76 9.78 -5.60 -7.45
N PRO A 77 8.66 -4.90 -7.20
CA PRO A 77 7.33 -5.48 -7.26
C PRO A 77 7.00 -5.97 -8.68
N PRO A 78 6.81 -7.28 -8.90
CA PRO A 78 6.62 -7.82 -10.25
C PRO A 78 5.38 -7.28 -10.97
N LEU A 79 4.38 -6.81 -10.22
CA LEU A 79 3.12 -6.29 -10.75
C LEU A 79 3.28 -4.96 -11.51
N PHE A 80 4.22 -4.11 -11.12
CA PHE A 80 4.28 -2.71 -11.57
C PHE A 80 5.36 -2.43 -12.62
N GLY A 81 6.19 -3.43 -12.95
CA GLY A 81 7.30 -3.26 -13.88
C GLY A 81 8.38 -2.30 -13.35
N ASP A 82 9.28 -1.87 -14.23
CA ASP A 82 10.25 -0.82 -13.89
C ASP A 82 9.56 0.55 -13.92
N PRO A 83 9.87 1.49 -13.01
CA PRO A 83 9.30 2.82 -13.06
C PRO A 83 9.68 3.48 -14.38
N ALA A 84 8.69 3.72 -15.23
CA ALA A 84 8.90 4.54 -16.41
C ALA A 84 9.19 5.98 -15.97
N GLY A 85 10.45 6.38 -16.11
CA GLY A 85 10.79 7.58 -16.85
C GLY A 85 10.56 8.97 -16.28
N ASP A 86 10.10 9.19 -15.04
CA ASP A 86 9.77 10.57 -14.63
C ASP A 86 10.00 10.94 -13.15
N SER A 87 9.71 10.05 -12.18
CA SER A 87 9.68 10.43 -10.75
C SER A 87 10.76 9.78 -9.88
N ALA A 88 11.29 8.65 -10.30
CA ALA A 88 12.54 8.10 -9.79
C ALA A 88 13.49 8.08 -10.97
N GLY A 89 14.71 8.61 -10.84
CA GLY A 89 15.75 8.39 -11.87
C GLY A 89 16.03 6.89 -12.07
N ASP A 90 17.21 6.52 -12.58
CA ASP A 90 17.67 5.12 -12.78
C ASP A 90 17.68 4.20 -11.52
N ARG A 91 16.97 4.53 -10.42
CA ARG A 91 17.03 3.93 -9.09
C ARG A 91 15.87 2.98 -8.74
N GLY A 92 14.92 2.74 -9.64
CA GLY A 92 13.80 1.82 -9.40
C GLY A 92 12.85 2.29 -8.28
N TYR A 93 11.87 1.46 -7.92
CA TYR A 93 11.04 1.66 -6.72
C TYR A 93 11.84 1.39 -5.44
N GLY A 94 11.43 1.99 -4.33
CA GLY A 94 12.07 1.78 -3.02
C GLY A 94 11.08 1.80 -1.87
N LEU A 95 11.49 1.13 -0.80
CA LEU A 95 10.91 1.28 0.54
C LEU A 95 11.74 2.33 1.28
N ASN A 96 11.06 3.38 1.74
CA ASN A 96 11.59 4.46 2.55
C ASN A 96 11.24 4.19 4.02
N TYR A 97 12.21 4.32 4.93
CA TYR A 97 11.96 4.09 6.35
C TYR A 97 12.86 4.90 7.30
N GLY A 98 12.36 5.10 8.52
CA GLY A 98 12.97 5.93 9.54
C GLY A 98 12.50 7.39 9.48
N PRO A 99 13.16 8.31 10.20
CA PRO A 99 12.83 9.73 10.17
C PRO A 99 12.95 10.31 8.75
N PHE A 100 12.26 11.42 8.48
CA PHE A 100 12.52 12.19 7.27
C PHE A 100 13.96 12.73 7.26
N ALA A 101 14.60 12.72 6.09
CA ALA A 101 15.99 13.15 5.93
C ALA A 101 16.14 14.69 5.98
N GLU A 102 15.07 15.41 5.66
CA GLU A 102 15.03 16.86 5.68
C GLU A 102 14.67 17.37 7.08
N ALA A 103 15.48 18.29 7.62
CA ALA A 103 15.39 18.70 9.02
C ALA A 103 14.08 19.43 9.38
N ASP A 104 13.50 20.18 8.44
CA ASP A 104 12.21 20.84 8.58
C ASP A 104 11.05 19.84 8.55
N MET A 105 11.16 18.78 7.74
CA MET A 105 10.20 17.67 7.74
C MET A 105 10.32 16.85 9.03
N GLN A 106 11.53 16.56 9.49
CA GLN A 106 11.77 15.86 10.75
C GLN A 106 11.27 16.65 11.97
N ALA A 107 11.38 17.98 11.94
CA ALA A 107 10.86 18.83 13.01
C ALA A 107 9.32 18.84 13.07
N GLN A 108 8.65 18.71 11.92
CA GLN A 108 7.19 18.66 11.83
C GLN A 108 6.64 17.25 12.10
N PHE A 109 7.34 16.22 11.64
CA PHE A 109 6.98 14.82 11.73
C PHE A 109 8.16 14.04 12.35
N PRO A 110 8.30 14.08 13.69
CA PRO A 110 9.46 13.52 14.39
C PRO A 110 9.46 11.99 14.46
N GLU A 111 8.31 11.37 14.20
CA GLU A 111 8.16 9.92 14.23
C GLU A 111 8.86 9.26 13.04
N SER A 112 9.23 7.99 13.21
CA SER A 112 9.72 7.19 12.09
C SER A 112 8.59 6.93 11.10
N ASN A 113 8.92 6.90 9.83
CA ASN A 113 7.98 6.62 8.76
C ASN A 113 8.36 5.29 8.10
N LEU A 114 7.40 4.66 7.45
CA LEU A 114 7.60 3.50 6.60
C LEU A 114 6.62 3.60 5.43
N PHE A 115 7.13 3.68 4.21
CA PHE A 115 6.30 3.70 3.01
C PHE A 115 7.10 3.33 1.77
N THR A 116 6.44 2.76 0.77
CA THR A 116 7.04 2.62 -0.56
C THR A 116 6.87 3.90 -1.35
N ASP A 117 7.74 4.09 -2.35
CA ASP A 117 7.44 4.99 -3.46
C ASP A 117 6.07 4.63 -4.08
N TRP A 118 5.44 5.59 -4.74
CA TRP A 118 4.24 5.32 -5.54
C TRP A 118 4.58 4.39 -6.70
N MET A 119 3.97 3.21 -6.69
CA MET A 119 4.06 2.22 -7.75
C MET A 119 2.93 2.46 -8.75
N ILE A 120 3.28 2.62 -10.02
CA ILE A 120 2.31 3.04 -11.04
C ILE A 120 1.74 1.81 -11.72
N GLY A 121 0.42 1.65 -11.62
CA GLY A 121 -0.32 0.59 -12.31
C GLY A 121 -1.35 1.15 -13.30
N PRO A 122 -2.08 0.29 -14.00
CA PRO A 122 -3.03 0.69 -15.05
C PRO A 122 -4.16 1.61 -14.58
N SER A 123 -4.57 1.50 -13.31
CA SER A 123 -5.69 2.27 -12.75
C SER A 123 -5.28 3.52 -11.95
N GLY A 124 -3.97 3.73 -11.73
CA GLY A 124 -3.47 4.78 -10.84
C GLY A 124 -2.23 4.34 -10.08
N ALA A 125 -1.99 4.93 -8.91
CA ALA A 125 -0.81 4.68 -8.11
C ALA A 125 -1.12 3.98 -6.80
N TYR A 126 -0.20 3.11 -6.38
CA TYR A 126 -0.32 2.26 -5.21
C TYR A 126 0.90 2.42 -4.32
N ARG A 127 0.74 2.30 -3.01
CA ARG A 127 1.87 2.20 -2.10
C ARG A 127 1.54 1.39 -0.86
N LEU A 128 2.57 0.89 -0.21
CA LEU A 128 2.49 0.40 1.16
C LEU A 128 2.81 1.56 2.10
N ILE A 129 2.05 1.71 3.18
CA ILE A 129 2.29 2.67 4.26
C ILE A 129 2.32 1.98 5.62
N GLY A 130 3.06 2.58 6.55
CA GLY A 130 3.25 2.13 7.92
C GLY A 130 2.39 2.84 8.96
N ALA A 131 2.68 2.57 10.22
CA ALA A 131 1.90 2.93 11.39
C ALA A 131 1.71 4.44 11.57
N THR A 132 2.73 5.26 11.29
CA THR A 132 2.64 6.73 11.45
C THR A 132 1.51 7.32 10.59
N TYR A 133 1.48 7.01 9.29
CA TYR A 133 0.39 7.42 8.40
C TYR A 133 -0.95 6.82 8.81
N ILE A 134 -0.97 5.55 9.22
CA ILE A 134 -2.20 4.88 9.65
C ILE A 134 -2.78 5.56 10.90
N GLY A 135 -1.95 5.92 11.88
CA GLY A 135 -2.37 6.57 13.12
C GLY A 135 -2.90 8.00 12.92
N GLU A 136 -2.40 8.72 11.92
CA GLU A 136 -2.96 10.01 11.50
C GLU A 136 -4.36 9.86 10.91
N LEU A 137 -4.59 8.79 10.14
CA LEU A 137 -5.86 8.52 9.45
C LEU A 137 -6.93 7.88 10.35
N PHE A 138 -6.51 7.09 11.34
CA PHE A 138 -7.39 6.33 12.23
C PHE A 138 -6.94 6.46 13.69
N GLU A 139 -7.70 7.23 14.48
CA GLU A 139 -7.38 7.48 15.89
C GLU A 139 -7.26 6.20 16.72
N THR A 140 -8.07 5.17 16.41
CA THR A 140 -8.05 3.86 17.06
C THR A 140 -6.76 3.06 16.81
N LEU A 141 -5.99 3.43 15.77
CA LEU A 141 -4.77 2.75 15.35
C LEU A 141 -3.49 3.56 15.64
N ARG A 142 -3.58 4.70 16.34
CA ARG A 142 -2.41 5.52 16.72
C ARG A 142 -1.35 4.78 17.53
N GLY A 143 -1.71 3.70 18.22
CA GLY A 143 -0.77 2.89 18.98
C GLY A 143 -0.03 1.84 18.16
N CYS A 144 -0.33 1.70 16.87
CA CYS A 144 0.33 0.72 16.00
C CYS A 144 1.83 0.98 15.92
N GLU A 145 2.60 -0.09 15.75
CA GLU A 145 4.02 -0.03 15.39
C GLU A 145 4.21 -0.42 13.92
N ASP A 146 5.28 0.08 13.31
CA ASP A 146 5.67 -0.38 11.97
C ASP A 146 6.01 -1.88 11.98
N ILE A 147 5.74 -2.53 10.86
CA ILE A 147 6.35 -3.81 10.54
C ILE A 147 7.86 -3.63 10.27
N ALA A 148 8.63 -4.71 10.37
CA ALA A 148 10.06 -4.65 10.06
C ALA A 148 10.28 -4.28 8.57
N PRO A 149 11.33 -3.50 8.22
CA PRO A 149 11.59 -3.12 6.84
C PRO A 149 11.67 -4.31 5.88
N GLU A 150 12.29 -5.42 6.30
CA GLU A 150 12.40 -6.64 5.48
C GLU A 150 11.02 -7.28 5.22
N GLU A 151 10.11 -7.22 6.20
CA GLU A 151 8.74 -7.69 6.04
C GLU A 151 7.94 -6.76 5.11
N ALA A 152 8.15 -5.45 5.22
CA ALA A 152 7.54 -4.47 4.32
C ALA A 152 7.99 -4.65 2.86
N VAL A 153 9.28 -4.93 2.63
CA VAL A 153 9.80 -5.29 1.29
C VAL A 153 9.10 -6.54 0.77
N ALA A 154 9.04 -7.61 1.56
CA ALA A 154 8.42 -8.86 1.15
C ALA A 154 6.92 -8.67 0.81
N LEU A 155 6.20 -7.86 1.60
CA LEU A 155 4.81 -7.52 1.33
C LEU A 155 4.63 -6.70 0.05
N ALA A 156 5.44 -5.65 -0.12
CA ALA A 156 5.42 -4.80 -1.31
C ALA A 156 5.74 -5.58 -2.59
N GLU A 157 6.71 -6.49 -2.53
CA GLU A 157 7.07 -7.34 -3.66
C GLU A 157 6.06 -8.47 -3.92
N SER A 158 5.22 -8.81 -2.93
CA SER A 158 4.15 -9.79 -3.08
C SER A 158 2.85 -9.22 -3.63
N LEU A 159 2.76 -7.91 -3.87
CA LEU A 159 1.52 -7.26 -4.29
C LEU A 159 0.96 -7.88 -5.58
N THR A 160 -0.34 -8.13 -5.56
CA THR A 160 -1.09 -8.73 -6.67
C THR A 160 -2.44 -8.05 -6.83
N VAL A 161 -3.01 -8.16 -8.03
CA VAL A 161 -4.40 -7.79 -8.25
C VAL A 161 -5.30 -8.75 -7.49
N LEU A 162 -6.25 -8.21 -6.74
CA LEU A 162 -7.36 -8.92 -6.13
C LEU A 162 -8.27 -9.44 -7.24
N THR A 163 -8.04 -10.68 -7.68
CA THR A 163 -8.97 -11.37 -8.55
C THR A 163 -10.20 -11.75 -7.75
N ALA A 164 -11.40 -11.38 -8.22
CA ALA A 164 -12.67 -11.66 -7.56
C ALA A 164 -13.06 -13.16 -7.50
N ASP A 165 -12.08 -14.06 -7.56
CA ASP A 165 -12.32 -15.47 -7.81
C ASP A 165 -12.02 -16.36 -6.59
N PRO A 166 -12.99 -16.53 -5.68
CA PRO A 166 -12.94 -17.61 -4.70
C PRO A 166 -13.36 -18.96 -5.29
N MET A 167 -13.71 -19.08 -6.58
CA MET A 167 -14.04 -20.36 -7.21
C MET A 167 -13.62 -20.40 -8.68
N GLY A 168 -12.39 -20.89 -8.91
CA GLY A 168 -11.98 -21.29 -10.24
C GLY A 168 -13.01 -22.23 -10.89
N GLU A 169 -13.78 -21.70 -11.82
CA GLU A 169 -14.33 -22.45 -12.93
C GLU A 169 -13.91 -21.73 -14.22
N PRO A 170 -13.20 -22.41 -15.14
CA PRO A 170 -12.85 -21.82 -16.40
C PRO A 170 -14.13 -21.51 -17.19
N LEU A 171 -14.31 -20.25 -17.56
CA LEU A 171 -15.23 -19.83 -18.62
C LEU A 171 -14.72 -20.40 -19.96
N ASN A 172 -14.97 -21.68 -20.17
CA ASN A 172 -14.86 -22.29 -21.49
C ASN A 172 -16.16 -23.04 -21.81
N ARG A 173 -17.15 -22.27 -22.25
CA ARG A 173 -18.18 -22.78 -23.15
C ARG A 173 -18.35 -21.78 -24.29
N ASN A 174 -17.76 -22.16 -25.42
CA ASN A 174 -18.03 -21.60 -26.72
C ASN A 174 -18.25 -22.80 -27.66
N PRO A 175 -18.99 -22.62 -28.77
CA PRO A 175 -20.38 -22.21 -28.91
C PRO A 175 -21.33 -23.40 -29.15
#